data_AF-A0AAU5D7V9-F1
#
_entry.id   AF-A0AAU5D7V9-F1
#
_cell.length_a   1.000
_cell.length_b   1.000
_cell.length_c   1.000
_cell.angle_alpha   90.00
_cell.angle_beta   90.00
_cell.angle_gamma   90.00
#
_symmetry.space_group_name_H-M   'P 1'
#
loop_
_entity.id
_entity.type
_entity.pdbx_description
1 polymer ?
#
loop_
_entity_poly.entity_id
_entity_poly.type
_entity_poly.pdbx_seq_one_letter_code
_entity_poly.pdbx_strand_id
1 'polypeptide(L)'
;MRGFLASSIGVATAAALALPLALPTPSQAAAAPVAPAGSTQSLPLVPLGPVAGRAARVPGTWAAPRAPEAQGLAAREVKTFSMVGVVWDDAATELHGRVQVRTRSARTAAWSDWQDVETHNLEHAADPDAAERASGRVRGSTAPLWVGESDGIEVRVQAEPGVGDRAGGPTTVHHLPSGMRIELVDPGDRTRTPAEDAKGRGDTWAGGGGWGSWAYGDGDDGDDGDGDGDDKGTTPLLPGMSMAAAEASYANVPLAPLGATEITAQNKADSTADANVLLDEQLSPGARPYIGPRPRIVTRRGWGADESLRESGFVYTNTIKAAFVHHSASGNNYECSEAPAVLRSLYRYHVVSSGWRDFGYNFAVDKCGNVYEGRAGGVAKAVLGAHTMGFNGNSMGVAVLGSYTNTNPPAAAVDAVARLTAWKLGLYGANPLAKTTLKSGGGNLYAKGSNVSMNVISGHRDGFATECPGRKLYGKLGSTRTTSARLQGR
;
A
#
# COMPACT_ATOMS: atom_id res chain seq x y z
N MET A 1 -50.24 26.03 73.32
CA MET A 1 -50.25 24.70 73.95
C MET A 1 -50.85 23.72 72.95
N ARG A 2 -50.12 22.62 72.65
CA ARG A 2 -50.58 21.26 72.24
C ARG A 2 -51.65 21.20 71.11
N GLY A 3 -51.47 20.60 69.94
CA GLY A 3 -50.72 19.39 69.58
C GLY A 3 -51.71 18.28 69.16
N PHE A 4 -51.41 17.62 68.03
CA PHE A 4 -51.62 16.19 67.69
C PHE A 4 -52.77 15.68 66.77
N LEU A 5 -52.30 14.77 65.88
CA LEU A 5 -52.89 13.55 65.27
C LEU A 5 -53.76 13.73 64.00
N ALA A 6 -53.41 13.22 62.81
CA ALA A 6 -52.92 11.91 62.29
C ALA A 6 -54.03 11.10 61.60
N SER A 7 -53.75 10.68 60.35
CA SER A 7 -54.07 9.42 59.62
C SER A 7 -55.28 8.56 60.05
N SER A 8 -55.98 7.80 59.22
CA SER A 8 -55.96 7.45 57.78
C SER A 8 -56.99 6.33 57.62
N ILE A 9 -57.85 6.32 56.60
CA ILE A 9 -58.48 5.07 56.09
C ILE A 9 -58.60 5.22 54.57
N GLY A 10 -58.07 4.24 53.86
CA GLY A 10 -57.99 4.23 52.41
C GLY A 10 -58.98 3.30 51.70
N VAL A 11 -58.82 3.36 50.38
CA VAL A 11 -59.09 2.34 49.35
C VAL A 11 -60.55 2.13 48.92
N ALA A 12 -60.81 2.57 47.69
CA ALA A 12 -61.46 1.72 46.68
C ALA A 12 -60.87 2.06 45.29
N THR A 13 -60.20 1.06 44.73
CA THR A 13 -59.55 1.03 43.41
C THR A 13 -60.59 0.81 42.30
N ALA A 14 -60.48 1.57 41.21
CA ALA A 14 -61.04 1.23 39.91
C ALA A 14 -59.93 1.31 38.87
N ALA A 15 -59.63 0.17 38.25
CA ALA A 15 -58.60 0.02 37.23
C ALA A 15 -59.08 0.58 35.89
N ALA A 16 -58.34 1.52 35.32
CA ALA A 16 -58.43 1.90 33.92
C ALA A 16 -57.11 1.56 33.23
N LEU A 17 -57.19 0.69 32.21
CA LEU A 17 -56.09 0.33 31.32
C LEU A 17 -55.59 1.57 30.55
N ALA A 18 -54.37 2.00 30.83
CA ALA A 18 -53.62 2.91 29.97
C ALA A 18 -52.49 2.12 29.29
N LEU A 19 -52.53 2.05 27.95
CA LEU A 19 -51.44 1.52 27.15
C LEU A 19 -50.18 2.40 27.33
N PRO A 20 -48.98 1.84 27.51
CA PRO A 20 -47.76 2.61 27.44
C PRO A 20 -47.49 3.00 25.98
N LEU A 21 -47.36 4.32 25.73
CA LEU A 21 -46.75 4.85 24.52
C LEU A 21 -45.30 4.33 24.46
N ALA A 22 -45.06 3.33 23.63
CA ALA A 22 -43.72 2.88 23.30
C ALA A 22 -43.01 4.00 22.54
N LEU A 23 -42.00 4.60 23.17
CA LEU A 23 -41.02 5.46 22.49
C LEU A 23 -40.37 4.64 21.36
N PRO A 24 -40.15 5.23 20.17
CA PRO A 24 -39.46 4.51 19.11
C PRO A 24 -38.05 4.16 19.61
N THR A 25 -37.78 2.86 19.68
CA THR A 25 -36.41 2.36 19.78
C THR A 25 -35.59 3.01 18.67
N PRO A 26 -34.36 3.49 18.95
CA PRO A 26 -33.49 3.94 17.89
C PRO A 26 -33.32 2.75 16.94
N SER A 27 -33.82 2.91 15.72
CA SER A 27 -33.52 2.01 14.62
C SER A 27 -32.01 1.83 14.63
N GLN A 28 -31.56 0.63 14.94
CA GLN A 28 -30.17 0.21 14.77
C GLN A 28 -29.78 0.69 13.37
N ALA A 29 -28.92 1.70 13.29
CA ALA A 29 -28.46 2.22 12.02
C ALA A 29 -27.93 1.01 11.27
N ALA A 30 -28.58 0.66 10.17
CA ALA A 30 -28.13 -0.41 9.31
C ALA A 30 -26.65 -0.13 9.04
N ALA A 31 -25.78 -1.04 9.48
CA ALA A 31 -24.37 -0.95 9.19
C ALA A 31 -24.25 -0.67 7.69
N ALA A 32 -23.59 0.43 7.34
CA ALA A 32 -23.31 0.73 5.94
C ALA A 32 -22.75 -0.55 5.30
N PRO A 33 -23.22 -0.94 4.10
CA PRO A 33 -22.82 -2.19 3.50
C PRO A 33 -21.30 -2.22 3.44
N VAL A 34 -20.71 -3.19 4.13
CA VAL A 34 -19.29 -3.50 4.04
C VAL A 34 -19.06 -3.84 2.57
N ALA A 35 -18.39 -2.95 1.84
CA ALA A 35 -18.00 -3.20 0.45
C ALA A 35 -17.36 -4.60 0.38
N PRO A 36 -17.77 -5.50 -0.55
CA PRO A 36 -17.22 -6.84 -0.63
C PRO A 36 -15.69 -6.76 -0.63
N ALA A 37 -15.11 -7.41 0.38
CA ALA A 37 -13.68 -7.56 0.51
C ALA A 37 -13.15 -8.22 -0.77
N GLY A 38 -12.07 -7.66 -1.33
CA GLY A 38 -11.42 -8.25 -2.50
C GLY A 38 -11.03 -9.71 -2.27
N SER A 39 -10.67 -10.42 -3.34
CA SER A 39 -10.35 -11.84 -3.26
C SER A 39 -9.07 -12.18 -4.03
N THR A 40 -8.48 -13.33 -3.70
CA THR A 40 -7.33 -13.89 -4.41
C THR A 40 -7.63 -15.33 -4.78
N GLN A 41 -7.54 -15.67 -6.07
CA GLN A 41 -7.61 -17.04 -6.57
C GLN A 41 -6.20 -17.50 -6.97
N SER A 42 -5.69 -18.53 -6.30
CA SER A 42 -4.39 -19.15 -6.58
C SER A 42 -4.57 -20.42 -7.40
N LEU A 43 -3.89 -20.53 -8.55
CA LEU A 43 -3.94 -21.69 -9.43
C LEU A 43 -2.53 -22.23 -9.68
N PRO A 44 -2.28 -23.54 -9.49
CA PRO A 44 -0.95 -24.12 -9.73
C PRO A 44 -0.61 -24.08 -11.22
N LEU A 45 0.66 -23.78 -11.52
CA LEU A 45 1.21 -23.93 -12.87
C LEU A 45 1.68 -25.37 -13.06
N VAL A 46 1.36 -25.94 -14.21
CA VAL A 46 1.73 -27.32 -14.57
C VAL A 46 2.67 -27.32 -15.76
N PRO A 47 3.52 -28.35 -15.93
CA PRO A 47 4.37 -28.46 -17.11
C PRO A 47 3.59 -28.30 -18.42
N LEU A 48 4.08 -27.44 -19.33
CA LEU A 48 3.53 -27.24 -20.67
C LEU A 48 4.34 -28.08 -21.67
N GLY A 49 3.69 -29.06 -22.31
CA GLY A 49 4.31 -29.94 -23.30
C GLY A 49 4.57 -31.36 -22.77
N PRO A 50 5.08 -32.28 -23.62
CA PRO A 50 5.42 -33.61 -23.16
C PRO A 50 6.55 -33.48 -22.14
N VAL A 51 6.28 -33.86 -20.89
CA VAL A 51 7.32 -34.21 -19.92
C VAL A 51 8.27 -35.11 -20.70
N ALA A 52 9.56 -34.79 -20.78
CA ALA A 52 10.55 -35.71 -21.31
C ALA A 52 10.68 -36.88 -20.34
N GLY A 53 9.62 -37.70 -20.24
CA GLY A 53 9.69 -39.06 -19.77
C GLY A 53 10.80 -39.72 -20.57
N ARG A 54 11.65 -40.46 -19.87
CA ARG A 54 12.78 -41.22 -20.42
C ARG A 54 12.34 -41.98 -21.67
N ALA A 55 12.41 -41.37 -22.84
CA ALA A 55 12.36 -42.09 -24.10
C ALA A 55 13.62 -42.94 -24.10
N ALA A 56 13.43 -44.26 -24.18
CA ALA A 56 14.53 -45.21 -24.27
C ALA A 56 15.51 -44.71 -25.33
N ARG A 57 16.78 -44.53 -24.94
CA ARG A 57 17.85 -44.14 -25.86
C ARG A 57 17.87 -45.15 -27.00
N VAL A 58 17.56 -44.72 -28.21
CA VAL A 58 17.94 -45.44 -29.43
C VAL A 58 19.42 -45.09 -29.67
N PRO A 59 20.35 -46.06 -29.59
CA PRO A 59 21.76 -45.78 -29.87
C PRO A 59 21.92 -45.24 -31.30
N GLY A 60 22.58 -44.09 -31.45
CA GLY A 60 22.91 -43.51 -32.76
C GLY A 60 22.06 -42.32 -33.23
N THR A 61 21.09 -41.84 -32.44
CA THR A 61 20.39 -40.58 -32.73
C THR A 61 20.96 -39.43 -31.90
N TRP A 62 21.32 -38.32 -32.56
CA TRP A 62 21.64 -37.07 -31.89
C TRP A 62 20.41 -36.62 -31.10
N ALA A 63 20.54 -36.48 -29.79
CA ALA A 63 19.44 -36.02 -28.95
C ALA A 63 18.98 -34.64 -29.45
N ALA A 64 17.68 -34.52 -29.79
CA ALA A 64 17.09 -33.21 -30.03
C ALA A 64 17.39 -32.30 -28.83
N PRO A 65 17.67 -31.00 -29.04
CA PRO A 65 17.88 -30.08 -27.93
C PRO A 65 16.68 -30.18 -26.99
N ARG A 66 16.95 -30.42 -25.70
CA ARG A 66 15.89 -30.41 -24.68
C ARG A 66 15.23 -29.03 -24.75
N ALA A 67 13.94 -29.00 -25.06
CA ALA A 67 13.17 -27.77 -24.96
C ALA A 67 13.33 -27.20 -23.54
N PRO A 68 13.47 -25.87 -23.39
CA PRO A 68 13.56 -25.25 -22.08
C PRO A 68 12.34 -25.64 -21.24
N GLU A 69 12.56 -25.80 -19.93
CA GLU A 69 11.49 -26.12 -19.00
C GLU A 69 10.39 -25.06 -19.11
N ALA A 70 9.15 -25.52 -19.31
CA ALA A 70 7.99 -24.65 -19.41
C ALA A 70 6.90 -25.11 -18.45
N GLN A 71 6.36 -24.18 -17.68
CA GLN A 71 5.19 -24.38 -16.83
C GLN A 71 4.13 -23.33 -17.17
N GLY A 72 2.87 -23.60 -16.86
CA GLY A 72 1.80 -22.66 -17.15
C GLY A 72 0.40 -23.19 -16.93
N LEU A 73 -0.54 -22.47 -17.51
CA LEU A 73 -1.98 -22.71 -17.38
C LEU A 73 -2.61 -22.49 -18.75
N ALA A 74 -3.19 -23.54 -19.34
CA ALA A 74 -3.94 -23.43 -20.58
C ALA A 74 -5.18 -22.52 -20.39
N ALA A 75 -5.58 -21.86 -21.49
CA ALA A 75 -6.68 -20.92 -21.51
C ALA A 75 -7.93 -21.48 -20.85
N ARG A 76 -8.48 -20.75 -19.88
CA ARG A 76 -9.69 -21.14 -19.16
C ARG A 76 -10.41 -19.91 -18.60
N GLU A 77 -11.69 -20.09 -18.32
CA GLU A 77 -12.49 -19.14 -17.53
C GLU A 77 -12.20 -19.33 -16.03
N VAL A 78 -12.28 -18.23 -15.29
CA VAL A 78 -11.96 -18.13 -13.86
C VAL A 78 -12.90 -17.13 -13.19
N LYS A 79 -12.79 -16.96 -11.87
CA LYS A 79 -13.49 -15.86 -11.20
C LYS A 79 -12.93 -14.53 -11.70
N THR A 80 -13.74 -13.47 -11.67
CA THR A 80 -13.32 -12.13 -12.07
C THR A 80 -12.11 -11.67 -11.28
N PHE A 81 -11.16 -11.04 -11.96
CA PHE A 81 -9.95 -10.46 -11.38
C PHE A 81 -9.55 -9.19 -12.14
N SER A 82 -8.60 -8.42 -11.62
CA SER A 82 -8.06 -7.23 -12.30
C SER A 82 -6.55 -7.11 -12.25
N MET A 83 -5.88 -7.94 -11.45
CA MET A 83 -4.43 -7.99 -11.37
C MET A 83 -3.95 -9.44 -11.32
N VAL A 84 -2.79 -9.69 -11.92
CA VAL A 84 -2.16 -11.02 -11.95
C VAL A 84 -0.70 -10.95 -11.55
N GLY A 85 -0.22 -11.98 -10.86
CA GLY A 85 1.21 -12.17 -10.60
C GLY A 85 1.50 -13.65 -10.38
N VAL A 86 2.78 -14.04 -10.50
CA VAL A 86 3.20 -15.42 -10.29
C VAL A 86 4.02 -15.50 -9.00
N VAL A 87 3.72 -16.49 -8.17
CA VAL A 87 4.43 -16.75 -6.90
C VAL A 87 5.00 -18.16 -6.87
N TRP A 88 6.00 -18.38 -6.03
CA TRP A 88 6.63 -19.69 -5.79
C TRP A 88 7.07 -19.84 -4.33
N ASP A 89 7.36 -21.08 -3.92
CA ASP A 89 7.47 -21.43 -2.49
C ASP A 89 8.64 -20.74 -1.78
N ASP A 90 9.85 -20.80 -2.36
CA ASP A 90 11.05 -20.25 -1.74
C ASP A 90 11.35 -18.83 -2.24
N ALA A 91 11.15 -17.84 -1.37
CA ALA A 91 11.50 -16.45 -1.61
C ALA A 91 12.99 -16.17 -1.81
N ALA A 92 13.90 -17.11 -1.52
CA ALA A 92 15.32 -16.97 -1.83
C ALA A 92 15.68 -17.45 -3.25
N THR A 93 14.79 -18.21 -3.91
CA THR A 93 15.03 -18.72 -5.25
C THR A 93 14.69 -17.66 -6.29
N GLU A 94 15.65 -17.30 -7.15
CA GLU A 94 15.45 -16.39 -8.28
C GLU A 94 14.80 -17.09 -9.49
N LEU A 95 13.86 -16.39 -10.13
CA LEU A 95 13.25 -16.83 -11.37
C LEU A 95 14.08 -16.37 -12.57
N HIS A 96 14.87 -17.28 -13.13
CA HIS A 96 15.56 -17.09 -14.41
C HIS A 96 14.67 -17.58 -15.56
N GLY A 97 13.71 -16.77 -15.94
CA GLY A 97 12.71 -17.15 -16.92
C GLY A 97 11.87 -15.97 -17.40
N ARG A 98 11.15 -16.19 -18.49
CA ARG A 98 10.14 -15.25 -19.00
C ARG A 98 8.76 -15.70 -18.59
N VAL A 99 8.02 -14.84 -17.90
CA VAL A 99 6.60 -15.03 -17.56
C VAL A 99 5.75 -14.22 -18.53
N GLN A 100 4.79 -14.88 -19.16
CA GLN A 100 3.83 -14.24 -20.04
C GLN A 100 2.41 -14.66 -19.70
N VAL A 101 1.50 -13.70 -19.80
CA VAL A 101 0.07 -13.89 -19.56
C VAL A 101 -0.73 -13.31 -20.71
N ARG A 102 -1.90 -13.89 -20.97
CA ARG A 102 -2.97 -13.21 -21.70
C ARG A 102 -4.27 -13.39 -20.97
N THR A 103 -5.14 -12.39 -21.05
CA THR A 103 -6.38 -12.34 -20.27
C THR A 103 -7.56 -12.11 -21.18
N ARG A 104 -8.71 -12.65 -20.80
CA ARG A 104 -9.98 -12.38 -21.46
C ARG A 104 -10.70 -11.28 -20.70
N SER A 105 -11.01 -10.19 -21.40
CA SER A 105 -11.75 -9.07 -20.83
C SER A 105 -13.18 -9.49 -20.50
N ALA A 106 -13.61 -9.29 -19.25
CA ALA A 106 -14.99 -9.57 -18.83
C ALA A 106 -16.01 -8.66 -19.55
N ARG A 107 -15.57 -7.49 -20.03
CA ARG A 107 -16.43 -6.51 -20.73
C ARG A 107 -16.65 -6.84 -22.20
N THR A 108 -15.65 -7.39 -22.88
CA THR A 108 -15.68 -7.58 -24.34
C THR A 108 -15.57 -9.03 -24.78
N ALA A 109 -15.29 -9.95 -23.85
CA ALA A 109 -14.94 -11.34 -24.11
C ALA A 109 -13.73 -11.55 -25.04
N ALA A 110 -12.99 -10.48 -25.38
CA ALA A 110 -11.80 -10.54 -26.21
C ALA A 110 -10.57 -10.93 -25.38
N TRP A 111 -9.70 -11.75 -25.97
CA TRP A 111 -8.39 -12.06 -25.41
C TRP A 111 -7.39 -10.97 -25.77
N SER A 112 -6.56 -10.58 -24.80
CA SER A 112 -5.39 -9.75 -25.06
C SER A 112 -4.34 -10.53 -25.87
N ASP A 113 -3.42 -9.80 -26.49
CA ASP A 113 -2.12 -10.35 -26.85
C ASP A 113 -1.36 -10.82 -25.59
N TRP A 114 -0.31 -11.61 -25.80
CA TRP A 114 0.62 -11.99 -24.73
C TRP A 114 1.34 -10.77 -24.17
N GLN A 115 1.34 -10.64 -22.85
CA GLN A 115 2.01 -9.59 -22.11
C GLN A 115 3.07 -10.21 -21.20
N ASP A 116 4.25 -9.60 -21.16
CA ASP A 116 5.29 -9.98 -20.21
C ASP A 116 4.89 -9.51 -18.80
N VAL A 117 5.20 -10.35 -17.80
CA VAL A 117 5.12 -10.00 -16.37
C VAL A 117 6.55 -9.87 -15.85
N GLU A 118 6.83 -8.77 -15.17
CA GLU A 118 8.18 -8.44 -14.69
C GLU A 118 8.63 -9.43 -13.60
N THR A 119 9.71 -10.17 -13.88
CA THR A 119 10.18 -11.28 -13.04
C THR A 119 11.16 -10.87 -11.95
N HIS A 120 11.73 -9.67 -12.05
CA HIS A 120 12.57 -9.10 -11.01
C HIS A 120 11.67 -8.40 -9.97
N ASN A 121 11.31 -9.12 -8.90
CA ASN A 121 10.63 -8.55 -7.73
C ASN A 121 11.19 -9.07 -6.38
N LEU A 122 12.24 -9.89 -6.40
CA LEU A 122 12.95 -10.33 -5.18
C LEU A 122 13.60 -9.16 -4.43
N GLU A 123 13.88 -8.06 -5.12
CA GLU A 123 14.47 -6.83 -4.59
C GLU A 123 13.52 -6.03 -3.70
N HIS A 124 12.22 -6.19 -3.92
CA HIS A 124 11.18 -5.60 -3.10
C HIS A 124 10.88 -6.60 -2.00
N ALA A 125 11.68 -6.60 -0.96
CA ALA A 125 11.46 -7.48 0.18
C ALA A 125 11.99 -6.84 1.45
N ALA A 126 11.55 -7.39 2.58
CA ALA A 126 12.13 -7.06 3.85
C ALA A 126 13.60 -7.46 3.90
N ASP A 127 14.38 -6.73 4.69
CA ASP A 127 15.80 -7.03 4.89
C ASP A 127 15.98 -8.46 5.44
N PRO A 128 17.08 -9.16 5.11
CA PRO A 128 17.26 -10.56 5.49
C PRO A 128 17.07 -10.88 6.98
N ASP A 129 17.44 -9.95 7.87
CA ASP A 129 17.31 -10.11 9.32
C ASP A 129 16.03 -9.50 9.91
N ALA A 130 15.15 -8.93 9.08
CA ALA A 130 13.91 -8.34 9.56
C ALA A 130 12.93 -9.43 10.01
N ALA A 131 12.16 -9.14 11.06
CA ALA A 131 11.11 -10.05 11.56
C ALA A 131 10.12 -10.48 10.46
N GLU A 132 9.86 -9.59 9.50
CA GLU A 132 9.07 -9.86 8.30
C GLU A 132 9.60 -11.05 7.48
N ARG A 133 10.91 -11.13 7.27
CA ARG A 133 11.56 -12.22 6.53
C ARG A 133 11.61 -13.52 7.34
N ALA A 134 11.81 -13.42 8.65
CA ALA A 134 11.91 -14.57 9.56
C ALA A 134 10.57 -15.29 9.80
N SER A 135 9.43 -14.72 9.37
CA SER A 135 8.09 -15.30 9.56
C SER A 135 7.87 -16.65 8.87
N GLY A 136 8.70 -17.00 7.87
CA GLY A 136 8.54 -18.21 7.04
C GLY A 136 7.33 -18.16 6.10
N ARG A 137 6.60 -17.04 6.04
CA ARG A 137 5.40 -16.88 5.19
C ARG A 137 5.70 -16.28 3.82
N VAL A 138 6.88 -15.67 3.67
CA VAL A 138 7.26 -14.93 2.47
C VAL A 138 7.52 -15.87 1.31
N ARG A 139 6.91 -15.57 0.17
CA ARG A 139 7.05 -16.30 -1.10
C ARG A 139 7.85 -15.49 -2.10
N GLY A 140 8.51 -16.19 -3.02
CA GLY A 140 9.04 -15.53 -4.21
C GLY A 140 7.89 -15.10 -5.11
N SER A 141 8.03 -13.97 -5.78
CA SER A 141 6.95 -13.39 -6.57
C SER A 141 7.47 -12.56 -7.73
N THR A 142 6.68 -12.40 -8.78
CA THR A 142 6.88 -11.40 -9.84
C THR A 142 6.28 -10.06 -9.40
N ALA A 143 6.63 -8.96 -10.08
CA ALA A 143 5.84 -7.73 -9.93
C ALA A 143 4.50 -7.92 -10.67
N PRO A 144 3.36 -7.62 -10.03
CA PRO A 144 2.06 -8.00 -10.59
C PRO A 144 1.60 -7.00 -11.67
N LEU A 145 0.89 -7.51 -12.67
CA LEU A 145 0.38 -6.76 -13.82
C LEU A 145 -1.10 -6.41 -13.63
N TRP A 146 -1.46 -5.14 -13.79
CA TRP A 146 -2.85 -4.72 -13.93
C TRP A 146 -3.36 -5.05 -15.33
N VAL A 147 -4.43 -5.83 -15.40
CA VAL A 147 -5.04 -6.32 -16.65
C VAL A 147 -6.45 -5.76 -16.87
N GLY A 148 -6.97 -5.01 -15.90
CA GLY A 148 -8.37 -4.60 -15.88
C GLY A 148 -9.31 -5.81 -15.70
N GLU A 149 -10.61 -5.56 -15.66
CA GLU A 149 -11.59 -6.62 -15.41
C GLU A 149 -11.50 -7.78 -16.42
N SER A 150 -11.14 -8.94 -15.89
CA SER A 150 -10.87 -10.14 -16.67
C SER A 150 -11.55 -11.36 -16.05
N ASP A 151 -12.04 -12.26 -16.87
CA ASP A 151 -12.75 -13.50 -16.49
C ASP A 151 -12.11 -14.77 -17.10
N GLY A 152 -11.00 -14.60 -17.82
CA GLY A 152 -10.23 -15.70 -18.38
C GLY A 152 -8.73 -15.43 -18.37
N ILE A 153 -7.94 -16.50 -18.26
CA ILE A 153 -6.48 -16.43 -18.12
C ILE A 153 -5.81 -17.56 -18.90
N GLU A 154 -4.66 -17.24 -19.49
CA GLU A 154 -3.65 -18.19 -19.93
C GLU A 154 -2.27 -17.70 -19.48
N VAL A 155 -1.42 -18.61 -19.02
CA VAL A 155 -0.10 -18.29 -18.47
C VAL A 155 0.93 -19.24 -19.06
N ARG A 156 2.11 -18.72 -19.39
CA ARG A 156 3.30 -19.51 -19.67
C ARG A 156 4.51 -18.91 -18.99
N VAL A 157 5.32 -19.79 -18.41
CA VAL A 157 6.61 -19.49 -17.81
C VAL A 157 7.62 -20.36 -18.55
N GLN A 158 8.62 -19.73 -19.14
CA GLN A 158 9.67 -20.41 -19.88
C GLN A 158 11.00 -20.13 -19.22
N ALA A 159 11.73 -21.16 -18.81
CA ALA A 159 13.09 -21.01 -18.30
C ALA A 159 13.99 -20.39 -19.37
N GLU A 160 14.90 -19.52 -18.95
CA GLU A 160 15.92 -19.02 -19.87
C GLU A 160 16.82 -20.16 -20.34
N PRO A 161 17.15 -20.23 -21.64
CA PRO A 161 18.09 -21.22 -22.13
C PRO A 161 19.45 -21.01 -21.48
N GLY A 162 20.04 -22.08 -20.97
CA GLY A 162 21.37 -22.03 -20.37
C GLY A 162 22.41 -21.45 -21.32
N VAL A 163 23.17 -20.47 -20.85
CA VAL A 163 24.28 -19.92 -21.63
C VAL A 163 25.44 -20.91 -21.56
N GLY A 164 25.78 -21.52 -22.70
CA GLY A 164 27.02 -22.26 -22.84
C GLY A 164 28.19 -21.29 -22.89
N ASP A 165 29.22 -21.52 -22.09
CA ASP A 165 30.46 -20.77 -22.22
C ASP A 165 30.99 -20.91 -23.64
N ARG A 166 31.40 -19.80 -24.27
CA ARG A 166 32.03 -19.79 -25.62
C ARG A 166 33.34 -20.60 -25.68
N ALA A 167 33.77 -21.18 -24.56
CA ALA A 167 34.96 -22.00 -24.38
C ALA A 167 34.65 -23.47 -23.98
N GLY A 168 33.42 -23.97 -24.19
CA GLY A 168 33.09 -25.39 -23.94
C GLY A 168 32.93 -25.78 -22.47
N GLY A 169 32.62 -24.81 -21.59
CA GLY A 169 32.26 -25.06 -20.19
C GLY A 169 30.88 -25.73 -20.05
N PRO A 170 30.56 -26.31 -18.87
CA PRO A 170 29.26 -26.93 -18.62
C PRO A 170 28.13 -25.91 -18.80
N THR A 171 27.08 -26.29 -19.54
CA THR A 171 25.87 -25.49 -19.71
C THR A 171 25.14 -25.38 -18.37
N THR A 172 24.97 -24.16 -17.84
CA THR A 172 24.13 -23.94 -16.67
C THR A 172 22.67 -24.06 -17.09
N VAL A 173 21.98 -25.12 -16.69
CA VAL A 173 20.53 -25.25 -16.92
C VAL A 173 19.81 -24.44 -15.85
N HIS A 174 19.09 -23.39 -16.26
CA HIS A 174 18.19 -22.68 -15.36
C HIS A 174 16.92 -23.51 -15.18
N HIS A 175 16.60 -23.83 -13.92
CA HIS A 175 15.37 -24.53 -13.54
C HIS A 175 14.32 -23.53 -13.08
N LEU A 176 13.05 -23.82 -13.33
CA LEU A 176 11.97 -23.02 -12.78
C LEU A 176 11.83 -23.28 -11.27
N PRO A 177 11.49 -22.26 -10.45
CA PRO A 177 11.22 -22.43 -9.03
C PRO A 177 10.14 -23.49 -8.77
N SER A 178 10.18 -24.14 -7.61
CA SER A 178 9.16 -25.10 -7.21
C SER A 178 7.87 -24.42 -6.75
N GLY A 179 6.74 -25.10 -6.97
CA GLY A 179 5.45 -24.67 -6.42
C GLY A 179 4.85 -23.44 -7.09
N MET A 180 5.23 -23.14 -8.35
CA MET A 180 4.74 -21.96 -9.06
C MET A 180 3.22 -21.93 -9.17
N ARG A 181 2.64 -20.75 -8.89
CA ARG A 181 1.19 -20.50 -8.95
C ARG A 181 0.94 -19.15 -9.59
N ILE A 182 -0.13 -19.05 -10.37
CA ILE A 182 -0.67 -17.76 -10.78
C ILE A 182 -1.66 -17.29 -9.71
N GLU A 183 -1.54 -16.03 -9.32
CA GLU A 183 -2.38 -15.34 -8.34
C GLU A 183 -3.25 -14.35 -9.11
N LEU A 184 -4.57 -14.55 -9.05
CA LEU A 184 -5.56 -13.70 -9.69
C LEU A 184 -6.24 -12.87 -8.60
N VAL A 185 -6.02 -11.55 -8.63
CA VAL A 185 -6.44 -10.64 -7.57
C VAL A 185 -7.63 -9.81 -8.05
N ASP A 186 -8.73 -9.92 -7.30
CA ASP A 186 -9.89 -9.05 -7.39
C ASP A 186 -9.76 -7.94 -6.32
N PRO A 187 -9.71 -6.64 -6.70
CA PRO A 187 -9.63 -5.53 -5.76
C PRO A 187 -10.89 -5.35 -4.88
N GLY A 188 -11.97 -6.09 -5.14
CA GLY A 188 -13.26 -5.90 -4.47
C GLY A 188 -14.00 -4.68 -4.99
N ASP A 189 -15.02 -4.25 -4.24
CA ASP A 189 -16.02 -3.32 -4.78
C ASP A 189 -15.43 -2.01 -5.32
N ARG A 190 -15.98 -1.55 -6.43
CA ARG A 190 -15.46 -0.41 -7.20
C ARG A 190 -16.02 0.93 -6.76
N THR A 191 -16.59 1.03 -5.57
CA THR A 191 -17.38 2.22 -5.17
C THR A 191 -16.62 3.50 -5.48
N ARG A 192 -17.18 4.25 -6.43
CA ARG A 192 -16.81 5.60 -6.83
C ARG A 192 -16.48 6.44 -5.60
N THR A 193 -15.40 7.19 -5.66
CA THR A 193 -15.03 8.12 -4.59
C THR A 193 -16.15 9.12 -4.32
N PRO A 194 -16.35 9.62 -3.08
CA PRO A 194 -17.37 10.63 -2.75
C PRO A 194 -17.35 11.92 -3.59
N ALA A 195 -16.26 12.17 -4.33
CA ALA A 195 -16.13 13.30 -5.24
C ALA A 195 -17.12 13.26 -6.44
N GLU A 196 -17.69 12.11 -6.78
CA GLU A 196 -18.66 11.98 -7.87
C GLU A 196 -20.10 12.30 -7.43
N ASP A 197 -20.42 12.22 -6.14
CA ASP A 197 -21.75 12.61 -5.59
C ASP A 197 -21.98 14.12 -5.63
N ALA A 198 -20.91 14.92 -5.73
CA ALA A 198 -20.98 16.37 -5.85
C ALA A 198 -21.32 16.84 -7.28
N LYS A 199 -21.19 15.97 -8.30
CA LYS A 199 -21.47 16.32 -9.71
C LYS A 199 -22.80 15.80 -10.23
N GLY A 200 -23.56 15.06 -9.42
CA GLY A 200 -24.86 14.47 -9.80
C GLY A 200 -26.10 15.21 -9.29
N ARG A 201 -25.97 16.26 -8.47
CA ARG A 201 -27.10 17.06 -8.01
C ARG A 201 -27.15 18.40 -8.74
N GLY A 202 -27.79 18.38 -9.90
CA GLY A 202 -28.40 19.57 -10.49
C GLY A 202 -29.54 20.06 -9.59
N ASP A 203 -29.51 21.37 -9.34
CA ASP A 203 -30.64 22.27 -9.24
C ASP A 203 -31.74 21.92 -8.22
N THR A 204 -31.68 22.54 -7.04
CA THR A 204 -32.81 23.32 -6.49
C THR A 204 -32.34 24.22 -5.35
N TRP A 205 -32.49 25.52 -5.58
CA TRP A 205 -32.37 26.58 -4.59
C TRP A 205 -33.70 26.72 -3.85
N ALA A 206 -33.70 26.57 -2.53
CA ALA A 206 -34.71 27.18 -1.64
C ALA A 206 -34.23 27.22 -0.17
N GLY A 207 -33.76 28.40 0.25
CA GLY A 207 -34.09 29.12 1.50
C GLY A 207 -34.07 28.46 2.90
N GLY A 208 -33.38 29.16 3.82
CA GLY A 208 -33.55 29.10 5.28
C GLY A 208 -32.42 28.32 5.97
N GLY A 209 -31.47 28.90 6.71
CA GLY A 209 -31.62 29.93 7.75
C GLY A 209 -31.53 29.24 9.12
N GLY A 210 -30.37 29.30 9.79
CA GLY A 210 -30.24 28.78 11.17
C GLY A 210 -28.80 28.49 11.58
N TRP A 211 -28.14 29.48 12.18
CA TRP A 211 -26.89 29.33 12.90
C TRP A 211 -27.20 28.83 14.32
N GLY A 212 -26.64 27.68 14.71
CA GLY A 212 -26.81 27.09 16.04
C GLY A 212 -25.46 26.87 16.71
N SER A 213 -25.07 27.82 17.54
CA SER A 213 -23.97 27.76 18.50
C SER A 213 -24.24 26.69 19.56
N TRP A 214 -23.22 25.89 19.92
CA TRP A 214 -23.24 25.11 21.16
C TRP A 214 -22.20 25.68 22.11
N ALA A 215 -22.71 26.17 23.23
CA ALA A 215 -22.01 26.85 24.30
C ALA A 215 -21.29 25.87 25.23
N TYR A 216 -20.19 26.35 25.81
CA TYR A 216 -19.54 25.82 27.00
C TYR A 216 -20.52 25.79 28.18
N GLY A 217 -20.54 24.69 28.93
CA GLY A 217 -21.12 24.59 30.25
C GLY A 217 -20.05 24.18 31.24
N ASP A 218 -19.63 25.15 32.08
CA ASP A 218 -18.94 24.90 33.33
C ASP A 218 -19.90 24.25 34.33
N GLY A 219 -19.35 23.35 35.16
CA GLY A 219 -20.03 22.70 36.27
C GLY A 219 -19.00 22.04 37.18
N ASP A 220 -18.41 22.85 38.05
CA ASP A 220 -17.63 22.48 39.22
C ASP A 220 -18.56 21.90 40.29
N ASP A 221 -18.17 20.77 40.89
CA ASP A 221 -18.54 20.33 42.25
C ASP A 221 -17.66 19.11 42.59
N GLY A 222 -16.74 19.30 43.54
CA GLY A 222 -15.80 18.28 44.00
C GLY A 222 -16.40 17.29 45.00
N ASP A 223 -15.84 16.08 45.01
CA ASP A 223 -15.77 15.20 46.18
C ASP A 223 -14.58 14.24 46.05
N ASP A 224 -13.90 14.04 47.17
CA ASP A 224 -12.61 13.38 47.31
C ASP A 224 -12.74 11.84 47.32
N GLY A 225 -11.81 11.14 46.66
CA GLY A 225 -11.72 9.69 46.75
C GLY A 225 -10.53 9.09 46.00
N ASP A 226 -9.45 8.82 46.74
CA ASP A 226 -8.27 8.09 46.29
C ASP A 226 -8.61 6.76 45.61
N GLY A 227 -8.06 6.54 44.41
CA GLY A 227 -8.23 5.30 43.66
C GLY A 227 -7.34 5.26 42.42
N ASP A 228 -6.09 4.84 42.62
CA ASP A 228 -5.14 4.44 41.60
C ASP A 228 -5.81 3.48 40.59
N GLY A 229 -5.85 3.87 39.31
CA GLY A 229 -6.54 3.09 38.27
C GLY A 229 -6.27 3.64 36.88
N ASP A 230 -5.33 3.01 36.19
CA ASP A 230 -4.93 3.19 34.79
C ASP A 230 -6.12 3.36 33.83
N ASP A 231 -6.59 4.59 33.62
CA ASP A 231 -7.59 4.90 32.58
C ASP A 231 -6.87 5.10 31.24
N LYS A 232 -6.61 3.97 30.56
CA LYS A 232 -6.29 3.99 29.13
C LYS A 232 -7.55 4.42 28.39
N GLY A 233 -7.67 5.73 28.16
CA GLY A 233 -8.74 6.36 27.40
C GLY A 233 -9.16 5.53 26.20
N THR A 234 -10.34 4.92 26.31
CA THR A 234 -10.97 4.22 25.20
C THR A 234 -11.64 5.26 24.32
N THR A 235 -10.91 5.77 23.34
CA THR A 235 -11.46 6.65 22.31
C THR A 235 -12.62 5.90 21.62
N PRO A 236 -13.83 6.47 21.52
CA PRO A 236 -14.94 5.80 20.86
C PRO A 236 -14.56 5.48 19.41
N LEU A 237 -14.48 4.20 19.08
CA LEU A 237 -14.36 3.75 17.70
C LEU A 237 -15.53 4.36 16.91
N LEU A 238 -15.23 5.00 15.78
CA LEU A 238 -16.29 5.39 14.85
C LEU A 238 -17.13 4.15 14.52
N PRO A 239 -18.48 4.23 14.55
CA PRO A 239 -19.34 3.09 14.26
C PRO A 239 -18.93 2.40 12.95
N GLY A 240 -18.65 1.09 13.01
CA GLY A 240 -18.26 0.28 11.86
C GLY A 240 -16.75 0.25 11.53
N MET A 241 -15.89 0.87 12.33
CA MET A 241 -14.42 0.78 12.14
C MET A 241 -13.83 -0.42 12.90
N SER A 242 -13.06 -1.26 12.21
CA SER A 242 -12.28 -2.33 12.87
C SER A 242 -11.14 -1.74 13.71
N MET A 243 -10.66 -2.48 14.71
CA MET A 243 -9.50 -2.05 15.51
C MET A 243 -8.27 -1.75 14.66
N ALA A 244 -8.00 -2.58 13.63
CA ALA A 244 -6.88 -2.37 12.73
C ALA A 244 -7.03 -1.08 11.89
N ALA A 245 -8.28 -0.74 11.50
CA ALA A 245 -8.57 0.51 10.80
C ALA A 245 -8.47 1.73 11.72
N ALA A 246 -8.88 1.60 12.98
CA ALA A 246 -8.69 2.65 13.97
C ALA A 246 -7.21 2.87 14.26
N GLU A 247 -6.41 1.82 14.43
CA GLU A 247 -4.96 1.91 14.63
C GLU A 247 -4.25 2.61 13.46
N ALA A 248 -4.56 2.21 12.22
CA ALA A 248 -4.00 2.82 11.02
C ALA A 248 -4.39 4.31 10.90
N SER A 249 -5.66 4.63 11.16
CA SER A 249 -6.11 6.02 11.13
C SER A 249 -5.58 6.86 12.28
N TYR A 250 -5.43 6.28 13.47
CA TYR A 250 -4.93 6.98 14.65
C TYR A 250 -3.48 7.44 14.47
N ALA A 251 -2.69 6.68 13.72
CA ALA A 251 -1.32 7.07 13.38
C ALA A 251 -1.23 8.37 12.55
N ASN A 252 -2.35 8.84 12.00
CA ASN A 252 -2.45 10.10 11.25
C ASN A 252 -3.03 11.27 12.07
N VAL A 253 -3.40 11.08 13.35
CA VAL A 253 -4.09 12.08 14.20
C VAL A 253 -3.36 13.43 14.34
N PRO A 254 -2.01 13.52 14.27
CA PRO A 254 -1.35 14.82 14.21
C PRO A 254 -1.63 15.63 12.94
N LEU A 255 -2.13 15.01 11.87
CA LEU A 255 -2.27 15.61 10.53
C LEU A 255 -3.70 15.60 9.99
N ALA A 256 -4.56 14.69 10.47
CA ALA A 256 -5.95 14.57 10.06
C ALA A 256 -6.79 13.90 11.16
N PRO A 257 -8.10 14.21 11.25
CA PRO A 257 -8.97 13.60 12.24
C PRO A 257 -9.10 12.08 12.05
N LEU A 258 -9.45 11.36 13.12
CA LEU A 258 -9.71 9.93 13.05
C LEU A 258 -10.77 9.62 11.99
N GLY A 259 -10.51 8.63 11.15
CA GLY A 259 -11.33 8.25 10.02
C GLY A 259 -11.21 9.17 8.81
N ALA A 260 -10.31 10.15 8.75
CA ALA A 260 -10.17 10.94 7.53
C ALA A 260 -9.81 10.07 6.31
N THR A 261 -10.49 10.28 5.18
CA THR A 261 -10.18 9.64 3.89
C THR A 261 -9.03 10.35 3.16
N GLU A 262 -8.66 11.54 3.61
CA GLU A 262 -7.57 12.31 3.06
C GLU A 262 -6.94 13.19 4.13
N ILE A 263 -5.65 13.47 3.95
CA ILE A 263 -4.92 14.48 4.69
C ILE A 263 -4.76 15.66 3.73
N THR A 264 -5.33 16.80 4.10
CA THR A 264 -5.48 17.98 3.23
C THR A 264 -4.13 18.57 2.84
N ALA A 265 -3.98 19.12 1.63
CA ALA A 265 -2.74 19.81 1.27
C ALA A 265 -2.55 21.06 2.16
N GLN A 266 -1.29 21.41 2.41
CA GLN A 266 -0.93 22.62 3.16
C GLN A 266 0.11 23.44 2.40
N ASN A 267 0.14 24.73 2.71
CA ASN A 267 1.25 25.58 2.29
C ASN A 267 2.50 25.31 3.16
N LYS A 268 3.62 25.95 2.80
CA LYS A 268 4.89 25.76 3.49
C LYS A 268 4.88 26.21 4.96
N ALA A 269 4.18 27.29 5.28
CA ALA A 269 4.14 27.83 6.64
C ALA A 269 3.39 26.87 7.58
N ASP A 270 2.21 26.41 7.16
CA ASP A 270 1.39 25.47 7.94
C ASP A 270 2.10 24.12 8.10
N SER A 271 2.72 23.59 7.03
CA SER A 271 3.50 22.35 7.12
C SER A 271 4.73 22.45 8.02
N THR A 272 5.28 23.66 8.19
CA THR A 272 6.36 23.91 9.16
C THR A 272 5.82 23.92 10.58
N ALA A 273 4.62 24.47 10.81
CA ALA A 273 3.97 24.43 12.11
C ALA A 273 3.62 22.98 12.52
N ASP A 274 3.05 22.18 11.60
CA ASP A 274 2.77 20.75 11.82
C ASP A 274 4.04 19.97 12.21
N ALA A 275 5.19 20.30 11.60
CA ALA A 275 6.45 19.62 11.88
C ALA A 275 6.92 19.80 13.34
N ASN A 276 6.65 20.94 13.96
CA ASN A 276 6.95 21.16 15.38
C ASN A 276 6.17 20.19 16.28
N VAL A 277 4.92 19.90 15.91
CA VAL A 277 4.04 18.94 16.60
C VAL A 277 4.49 17.50 16.34
N LEU A 278 4.91 17.17 15.11
CA LEU A 278 5.34 15.82 14.74
C LEU A 278 6.69 15.41 15.36
N LEU A 279 7.57 16.37 15.59
CA LEU A 279 8.97 16.14 16.01
C LEU A 279 9.22 16.51 17.47
N ASP A 280 8.17 16.72 18.27
CA ASP A 280 8.23 16.96 19.71
C ASP A 280 9.21 18.11 20.08
N GLU A 281 9.01 19.27 19.44
CA GLU A 281 9.75 20.52 19.71
C GLU A 281 11.27 20.53 19.41
N GLN A 282 11.78 19.63 18.55
CA GLN A 282 13.20 19.65 18.14
C GLN A 282 13.61 20.82 17.23
N LEU A 283 12.67 21.69 16.83
CA LEU A 283 12.96 22.85 15.98
C LEU A 283 13.08 24.11 16.85
N SER A 284 14.27 24.69 16.88
CA SER A 284 14.54 25.91 17.66
C SER A 284 13.65 27.08 17.18
N PRO A 285 13.02 27.84 18.09
CA PRO A 285 12.31 29.07 17.75
C PRO A 285 13.23 30.03 16.97
N GLY A 286 12.86 30.35 15.71
CA GLY A 286 13.66 31.20 14.81
C GLY A 286 14.46 30.45 13.74
N ALA A 287 14.55 29.12 13.80
CA ALA A 287 15.04 28.33 12.67
C ALA A 287 14.05 28.46 11.49
N ARG A 288 14.57 28.59 10.27
CA ARG A 288 13.78 28.47 9.03
C ARG A 288 13.99 27.06 8.48
N PRO A 289 13.27 26.05 8.98
CA PRO A 289 13.50 24.69 8.55
C PRO A 289 13.14 24.54 7.06
N TYR A 290 13.96 23.78 6.34
CA TYR A 290 13.80 23.54 4.91
C TYR A 290 12.73 22.45 4.68
N ILE A 291 11.49 22.77 5.02
CA ILE A 291 10.33 21.88 4.90
C ILE A 291 9.50 22.35 3.72
N GLY A 292 9.19 21.44 2.78
CA GLY A 292 8.30 21.74 1.66
C GLY A 292 6.82 21.74 2.05
N PRO A 293 5.93 22.31 1.22
CA PRO A 293 4.48 22.21 1.42
C PRO A 293 4.03 20.74 1.40
N ARG A 294 3.19 20.34 2.36
CA ARG A 294 2.62 19.00 2.41
C ARG A 294 1.62 18.81 1.27
N PRO A 295 1.80 17.81 0.38
CA PRO A 295 0.79 17.51 -0.63
C PRO A 295 -0.48 16.94 0.02
N ARG A 296 -1.59 16.96 -0.72
CA ARG A 296 -2.76 16.14 -0.38
C ARG A 296 -2.37 14.67 -0.43
N ILE A 297 -2.74 13.90 0.60
CA ILE A 297 -2.46 12.48 0.70
C ILE A 297 -3.79 11.74 0.89
N VAL A 298 -4.11 10.81 0.01
CA VAL A 298 -5.25 9.89 0.19
C VAL A 298 -4.85 8.85 1.23
N THR A 299 -5.58 8.77 2.34
CA THR A 299 -5.27 7.83 3.42
C THR A 299 -5.61 6.40 3.01
N ARG A 300 -5.14 5.44 3.80
CA ARG A 300 -5.51 4.03 3.64
C ARG A 300 -7.02 3.81 3.61
N ARG A 301 -7.76 4.50 4.49
CA ARG A 301 -9.24 4.52 4.44
C ARG A 301 -9.75 5.10 3.12
N GLY A 302 -9.14 6.18 2.63
CA GLY A 302 -9.57 6.87 1.41
C GLY A 302 -9.45 6.06 0.13
N TRP A 303 -8.43 5.19 0.02
CA TRP A 303 -8.31 4.28 -1.13
C TRP A 303 -8.92 2.88 -0.90
N GLY A 304 -9.47 2.65 0.31
CA GLY A 304 -10.19 1.43 0.65
C GLY A 304 -9.29 0.27 1.08
N ALA A 305 -8.21 0.55 1.81
CA ALA A 305 -7.36 -0.50 2.38
C ALA A 305 -8.16 -1.42 3.30
N ASP A 306 -8.02 -2.73 3.08
CA ASP A 306 -8.54 -3.73 4.00
C ASP A 306 -7.51 -4.00 5.12
N GLU A 307 -7.62 -3.27 6.21
CA GLU A 307 -6.67 -3.32 7.33
C GLU A 307 -6.65 -4.67 8.06
N SER A 308 -7.60 -5.58 7.77
CA SER A 308 -7.57 -6.95 8.28
C SER A 308 -6.48 -7.81 7.64
N LEU A 309 -5.94 -7.39 6.49
CA LEU A 309 -4.89 -8.15 5.80
C LEU A 309 -3.53 -7.96 6.47
N ARG A 310 -3.18 -6.73 6.86
CA ARG A 310 -1.84 -6.44 7.41
C ARG A 310 -1.62 -7.07 8.77
N GLU A 311 -0.35 -7.25 9.10
CA GLU A 311 0.05 -7.50 10.48
C GLU A 311 -0.24 -6.27 11.37
N SER A 312 -0.56 -6.53 12.63
CA SER A 312 -0.77 -5.51 13.66
C SER A 312 0.54 -4.85 14.09
N GLY A 313 0.47 -3.60 14.55
CA GLY A 313 1.61 -2.85 15.05
C GLY A 313 2.50 -2.27 13.95
N PHE A 314 3.21 -1.19 14.30
CA PHE A 314 4.10 -0.48 13.40
C PHE A 314 5.55 -0.63 13.85
N VAL A 315 6.46 -0.81 12.88
CA VAL A 315 7.90 -0.78 13.14
C VAL A 315 8.43 0.54 12.65
N TYR A 316 9.03 1.32 13.55
CA TYR A 316 9.61 2.63 13.22
C TYR A 316 11.13 2.58 13.15
N THR A 317 11.66 3.45 12.30
CA THR A 317 13.08 3.78 12.25
C THR A 317 13.30 5.15 12.90
N ASN A 318 14.55 5.53 13.13
CA ASN A 318 14.85 6.76 13.87
C ASN A 318 14.69 8.03 13.01
N THR A 319 14.81 7.93 11.69
CA THR A 319 14.84 9.10 10.79
C THR A 319 14.58 8.69 9.34
N ILE A 320 14.46 9.65 8.41
CA ILE A 320 14.45 9.39 6.97
C ILE A 320 15.59 10.19 6.33
N LYS A 321 16.64 9.47 5.93
CA LYS A 321 17.83 10.05 5.27
C LYS A 321 17.70 10.09 3.75
N ALA A 322 16.91 9.20 3.17
CA ALA A 322 16.75 9.07 1.73
C ALA A 322 15.33 8.66 1.33
N ALA A 323 14.95 9.03 0.12
CA ALA A 323 13.77 8.52 -0.58
C ALA A 323 14.23 7.65 -1.75
N PHE A 324 13.76 6.41 -1.81
CA PHE A 324 13.91 5.53 -2.95
C PHE A 324 12.65 5.62 -3.82
N VAL A 325 12.84 6.01 -5.08
CA VAL A 325 11.77 6.04 -6.08
C VAL A 325 11.73 4.71 -6.82
N HIS A 326 10.54 4.14 -6.87
CA HIS A 326 10.22 2.87 -7.51
C HIS A 326 9.18 3.10 -8.61
N HIS A 327 9.06 2.16 -9.53
CA HIS A 327 7.82 1.95 -10.25
C HIS A 327 7.13 0.70 -9.70
N SER A 328 5.83 0.51 -9.92
CA SER A 328 5.15 -0.74 -9.53
C SER A 328 5.33 -1.87 -10.55
N ALA A 329 5.82 -1.54 -11.75
CA ALA A 329 5.90 -2.42 -12.91
C ALA A 329 4.54 -3.01 -13.37
N SER A 330 3.43 -2.44 -12.89
CA SER A 330 2.09 -3.00 -13.05
C SER A 330 1.38 -2.63 -14.35
N GLY A 331 2.08 -2.03 -15.32
CA GLY A 331 1.48 -1.50 -16.56
C GLY A 331 0.77 -0.15 -16.36
N ASN A 332 0.47 0.52 -17.48
CA ASN A 332 -0.03 1.92 -17.48
C ASN A 332 -1.48 2.08 -17.94
N ASN A 333 -2.17 0.96 -18.19
CA ASN A 333 -3.47 0.92 -18.87
C ASN A 333 -4.68 1.15 -17.93
N TYR A 334 -4.43 1.39 -16.64
CA TYR A 334 -5.50 1.76 -15.68
C TYR A 334 -5.92 3.22 -15.89
N GLU A 335 -7.19 3.55 -15.69
CA GLU A 335 -7.66 4.93 -15.61
C GLU A 335 -7.38 5.54 -14.23
N CYS A 336 -7.26 6.86 -14.11
CA CYS A 336 -6.93 7.46 -12.81
C CYS A 336 -7.99 7.20 -11.73
N SER A 337 -9.26 7.00 -12.12
CA SER A 337 -10.32 6.55 -11.21
C SER A 337 -10.12 5.12 -10.70
N GLU A 338 -9.35 4.29 -11.41
CA GLU A 338 -9.01 2.93 -11.02
C GLU A 338 -7.78 2.86 -10.11
N ALA A 339 -7.05 3.97 -9.89
CA ALA A 339 -5.85 3.96 -9.06
C ALA A 339 -6.07 3.40 -7.64
N PRO A 340 -7.19 3.69 -6.92
CA PRO A 340 -7.49 3.01 -5.66
C PRO A 340 -7.64 1.49 -5.79
N ALA A 341 -8.23 0.99 -6.88
CA ALA A 341 -8.35 -0.44 -7.13
C ALA A 341 -6.99 -1.09 -7.43
N VAL A 342 -6.13 -0.43 -8.22
CA VAL A 342 -4.75 -0.86 -8.44
C VAL A 342 -4.00 -0.96 -7.10
N LEU A 343 -4.15 0.03 -6.21
CA LEU A 343 -3.55 0.02 -4.88
C LEU A 343 -4.04 -1.15 -4.03
N ARG A 344 -5.36 -1.38 -3.96
CA ARG A 344 -5.94 -2.51 -3.23
C ARG A 344 -5.42 -3.85 -3.76
N SER A 345 -5.31 -4.00 -5.08
CA SER A 345 -4.76 -5.20 -5.69
C SER A 345 -3.28 -5.40 -5.34
N LEU A 346 -2.44 -4.36 -5.45
CA LEU A 346 -1.02 -4.45 -5.07
C LEU A 346 -0.85 -4.77 -3.57
N TYR A 347 -1.64 -4.12 -2.71
CA TYR A 347 -1.64 -4.37 -1.28
C TYR A 347 -2.01 -5.83 -0.96
N ARG A 348 -3.11 -6.32 -1.53
CA ARG A 348 -3.53 -7.72 -1.38
C ARG A 348 -2.49 -8.69 -1.94
N TYR A 349 -1.88 -8.39 -3.08
CA TYR A 349 -0.82 -9.22 -3.64
C TYR A 349 0.40 -9.31 -2.71
N HIS A 350 0.90 -8.18 -2.20
CA HIS A 350 2.03 -8.18 -1.26
C HIS A 350 1.72 -9.01 0.00
N VAL A 351 0.53 -8.84 0.58
CA VAL A 351 0.21 -9.49 1.86
C VAL A 351 -0.25 -10.93 1.70
N VAL A 352 -1.25 -11.17 0.86
CA VAL A 352 -1.89 -12.50 0.73
C VAL A 352 -1.06 -13.44 -0.13
N SER A 353 -0.57 -12.94 -1.27
CA SER A 353 0.16 -13.76 -2.24
C SER A 353 1.64 -13.88 -1.87
N SER A 354 2.33 -12.75 -1.68
CA SER A 354 3.77 -12.72 -1.36
C SER A 354 4.09 -12.90 0.12
N GLY A 355 3.11 -12.82 1.02
CA GLY A 355 3.27 -13.09 2.46
C GLY A 355 3.94 -11.95 3.26
N TRP A 356 3.91 -10.73 2.75
CA TRP A 356 4.48 -9.56 3.41
C TRP A 356 3.56 -9.06 4.53
N ARG A 357 4.10 -8.24 5.43
CA ARG A 357 3.36 -7.73 6.60
C ARG A 357 2.34 -6.66 6.24
N ASP A 358 2.64 -5.87 5.22
CA ASP A 358 1.81 -4.78 4.70
C ASP A 358 2.33 -4.41 3.31
N PHE A 359 1.75 -3.39 2.69
CA PHE A 359 2.29 -2.75 1.50
C PHE A 359 3.78 -2.36 1.70
N GLY A 360 4.66 -2.76 0.79
CA GLY A 360 6.11 -2.61 0.96
C GLY A 360 6.62 -1.16 0.88
N TYR A 361 5.89 -0.29 0.18
CA TYR A 361 6.26 1.12 0.00
C TYR A 361 5.59 2.01 1.04
N ASN A 362 6.28 3.06 1.48
CA ASN A 362 5.70 4.05 2.41
C ASN A 362 4.63 4.90 1.74
N PHE A 363 4.79 5.21 0.46
CA PHE A 363 3.85 6.00 -0.34
C PHE A 363 3.70 5.43 -1.74
N ALA A 364 2.56 5.72 -2.38
CA ALA A 364 2.36 5.52 -3.80
C ALA A 364 1.96 6.82 -4.50
N VAL A 365 2.27 6.93 -5.79
CA VAL A 365 1.89 8.05 -6.66
C VAL A 365 1.32 7.50 -7.95
N ASP A 366 0.10 7.89 -8.31
CA ASP A 366 -0.49 7.48 -9.59
C ASP A 366 -0.05 8.37 -10.76
N LYS A 367 -0.39 7.97 -11.99
CA LYS A 367 -0.06 8.69 -13.21
C LYS A 367 -0.73 10.08 -13.31
N CYS A 368 -1.74 10.35 -12.51
CA CYS A 368 -2.43 11.63 -12.38
C CYS A 368 -1.85 12.54 -11.28
N GLY A 369 -0.84 12.07 -10.53
CA GLY A 369 -0.18 12.84 -9.49
C GLY A 369 -0.91 12.85 -8.14
N ASN A 370 -1.87 11.95 -7.91
CA ASN A 370 -2.40 11.72 -6.58
C ASN A 370 -1.35 10.99 -5.74
N VAL A 371 -1.19 11.41 -4.48
CA VAL A 371 -0.31 10.76 -3.50
C VAL A 371 -1.18 9.94 -2.55
N TYR A 372 -0.77 8.70 -2.30
CA TYR A 372 -1.47 7.77 -1.43
C TYR A 372 -0.56 7.34 -0.29
N GLU A 373 -1.14 7.20 0.89
CA GLU A 373 -0.53 6.50 2.02
C GLU A 373 -0.34 5.03 1.65
N GLY A 374 0.91 4.55 1.76
CA GLY A 374 1.27 3.16 1.55
C GLY A 374 1.26 2.37 2.86
N ARG A 375 2.43 1.99 3.36
CA ARG A 375 2.61 1.27 4.63
C ARG A 375 2.02 2.05 5.81
N ALA A 376 1.16 1.38 6.58
CA ALA A 376 0.40 1.97 7.67
C ALA A 376 1.31 2.60 8.74
N GLY A 377 0.87 3.74 9.28
CA GLY A 377 1.61 4.48 10.29
C GLY A 377 2.77 5.35 9.76
N GLY A 378 2.97 5.40 8.44
CA GLY A 378 4.12 6.05 7.79
C GLY A 378 3.96 7.51 7.43
N VAL A 379 2.76 8.09 7.46
CA VAL A 379 2.59 9.49 7.01
C VAL A 379 3.21 10.45 8.01
N ALA A 380 2.85 10.35 9.28
CA ALA A 380 3.39 11.18 10.35
C ALA A 380 4.81 10.75 10.81
N LYS A 381 5.13 9.45 10.79
CA LYS A 381 6.35 8.88 11.37
C LYS A 381 7.22 8.13 10.34
N ALA A 382 8.44 7.74 10.73
CA ALA A 382 9.40 7.05 9.86
C ALA A 382 9.21 5.53 9.90
N VAL A 383 8.07 5.03 9.39
CA VAL A 383 7.78 3.59 9.38
C VAL A 383 8.76 2.81 8.49
N LEU A 384 9.22 1.66 8.95
CA LEU A 384 10.11 0.76 8.23
C LEU A 384 9.37 0.12 7.05
N GLY A 385 9.86 0.37 5.84
CA GLY A 385 9.36 -0.24 4.60
C GLY A 385 9.90 -1.63 4.32
N ALA A 386 9.54 -2.16 3.15
CA ALA A 386 10.04 -3.41 2.56
C ALA A 386 10.16 -3.22 1.02
N HIS A 387 10.75 -2.10 0.60
CA HIS A 387 10.78 -1.64 -0.78
C HIS A 387 12.16 -1.70 -1.44
N THR A 388 13.24 -1.62 -0.66
CA THR A 388 14.63 -1.65 -1.11
C THR A 388 15.43 -2.55 -0.18
N MET A 389 15.56 -3.83 -0.53
CA MET A 389 16.34 -4.76 0.29
C MET A 389 17.75 -4.20 0.58
N GLY A 390 18.12 -4.18 1.85
CA GLY A 390 19.37 -3.63 2.35
C GLY A 390 19.31 -2.14 2.72
N PHE A 391 18.28 -1.41 2.32
CA PHE A 391 18.13 0.02 2.60
C PHE A 391 16.74 0.43 3.06
N ASN A 392 15.93 -0.53 3.53
CA ASN A 392 14.61 -0.26 4.10
C ASN A 392 14.69 0.62 5.36
N GLY A 393 15.76 0.45 6.16
CA GLY A 393 16.00 1.24 7.37
C GLY A 393 16.43 2.68 7.09
N ASN A 394 15.86 3.64 7.83
CA ASN A 394 16.12 5.08 7.74
C ASN A 394 15.90 5.69 6.34
N SER A 395 14.99 5.10 5.55
CA SER A 395 14.60 5.60 4.24
C SER A 395 13.09 5.50 4.07
N MET A 396 12.59 6.01 2.95
CA MET A 396 11.22 5.76 2.52
C MET A 396 11.17 5.31 1.06
N GLY A 397 10.23 4.43 0.75
CA GLY A 397 9.92 4.01 -0.61
C GLY A 397 8.72 4.75 -1.17
N VAL A 398 8.85 5.25 -2.41
CA VAL A 398 7.76 5.87 -3.17
C VAL A 398 7.54 5.06 -4.45
N ALA A 399 6.43 4.33 -4.53
CA ALA A 399 6.05 3.60 -5.74
C ALA A 399 5.24 4.49 -6.69
N VAL A 400 5.79 4.78 -7.86
CA VAL A 400 5.03 5.40 -8.95
C VAL A 400 4.29 4.30 -9.70
N LEU A 401 2.97 4.29 -9.62
CA LEU A 401 2.14 3.26 -10.25
C LEU A 401 2.33 3.29 -11.76
N GLY A 402 2.82 2.19 -12.32
CA GLY A 402 3.06 2.02 -13.74
C GLY A 402 4.37 1.32 -14.07
N SER A 403 4.64 1.22 -15.37
CA SER A 403 5.88 0.69 -15.94
C SER A 403 6.56 1.78 -16.77
N TYR A 404 7.72 2.22 -16.29
CA TYR A 404 8.45 3.38 -16.84
C TYR A 404 9.84 3.03 -17.42
N THR A 405 10.03 1.79 -17.84
CA THR A 405 11.22 1.38 -18.59
C THR A 405 11.19 1.99 -19.99
N ASN A 406 10.12 1.78 -20.75
CA ASN A 406 9.99 2.31 -22.12
C ASN A 406 9.08 3.54 -22.21
N THR A 407 8.20 3.73 -21.24
CA THR A 407 7.19 4.79 -21.22
C THR A 407 7.65 5.96 -20.38
N ASN A 408 7.48 7.20 -20.87
CA ASN A 408 7.79 8.38 -20.08
C ASN A 408 6.77 8.53 -18.93
N PRO A 409 7.21 8.81 -17.69
CA PRO A 409 6.28 9.15 -16.63
C PRO A 409 5.59 10.48 -16.91
N PRO A 410 4.27 10.62 -16.64
CA PRO A 410 3.60 11.90 -16.74
C PRO A 410 4.21 12.94 -15.81
N ALA A 411 4.19 14.21 -16.22
CA ALA A 411 4.70 15.32 -15.42
C ALA A 411 4.02 15.39 -14.04
N ALA A 412 2.70 15.17 -13.99
CA ALA A 412 1.94 15.16 -12.74
C ALA A 412 2.48 14.17 -11.70
N ALA A 413 2.87 12.96 -12.13
CA ALA A 413 3.46 11.96 -11.26
C ALA A 413 4.85 12.39 -10.75
N VAL A 414 5.71 12.90 -11.65
CA VAL A 414 7.05 13.39 -11.28
C VAL A 414 6.97 14.57 -10.30
N ASP A 415 6.04 15.50 -10.53
CA ASP A 415 5.80 16.64 -9.67
C ASP A 415 5.24 16.23 -8.31
N ALA A 416 4.37 15.21 -8.27
CA ALA A 416 3.85 14.67 -7.02
C ALA A 416 4.95 14.01 -6.19
N VAL A 417 5.87 13.26 -6.80
CA VAL A 417 7.07 12.74 -6.11
C VAL A 417 7.93 13.89 -5.59
N ALA A 418 8.12 14.96 -6.37
CA ALA A 418 8.89 16.12 -5.93
C ALA A 418 8.24 16.83 -4.72
N ARG A 419 6.91 17.03 -4.74
CA ARG A 419 6.16 17.62 -3.60
C ARG A 419 6.22 16.74 -2.36
N LEU A 420 5.98 15.44 -2.51
CA LEU A 420 6.04 14.47 -1.41
C LEU A 420 7.42 14.44 -0.77
N THR A 421 8.48 14.32 -1.58
CA THR A 421 9.85 14.28 -1.09
C THR A 421 10.27 15.61 -0.46
N ALA A 422 9.83 16.75 -0.99
CA ALA A 422 10.15 18.06 -0.41
C ALA A 422 9.63 18.17 1.03
N TRP A 423 8.39 17.75 1.24
CA TRP A 423 7.78 17.73 2.57
C TRP A 423 8.39 16.66 3.48
N LYS A 424 8.31 15.38 3.10
CA LYS A 424 8.64 14.26 3.99
C LYS A 424 10.12 14.20 4.34
N LEU A 425 11.04 14.50 3.40
CA LEU A 425 12.47 14.61 3.73
C LEU A 425 12.76 15.87 4.56
N GLY A 426 11.99 16.94 4.32
CA GLY A 426 12.08 18.19 5.08
C GLY A 426 11.81 17.98 6.57
N LEU A 427 10.82 17.15 6.91
CA LEU A 427 10.53 16.75 8.30
C LEU A 427 11.74 16.12 9.02
N TYR A 428 12.71 15.57 8.29
CA TYR A 428 13.92 14.96 8.87
C TYR A 428 15.19 15.73 8.49
N GLY A 429 15.06 16.98 8.02
CA GLY A 429 16.18 17.86 7.69
C GLY A 429 16.99 17.45 6.45
N ALA A 430 16.56 16.45 5.68
CA ALA A 430 17.32 15.94 4.55
C ALA A 430 17.19 16.86 3.32
N ASN A 431 18.35 17.25 2.76
CA ASN A 431 18.45 18.11 1.58
C ASN A 431 18.33 17.27 0.28
N PRO A 432 17.30 17.48 -0.57
CA PRO A 432 17.09 16.71 -1.80
C PRO A 432 18.25 16.77 -2.82
N LEU A 433 19.06 17.82 -2.82
CA LEU A 433 20.23 17.96 -3.70
C LEU A 433 21.48 17.27 -3.16
N ALA A 434 21.49 16.90 -1.88
CA ALA A 434 22.66 16.35 -1.23
C ALA A 434 22.81 14.84 -1.47
N LYS A 435 23.98 14.34 -1.04
CA LYS A 435 24.19 12.92 -0.78
C LYS A 435 24.07 12.64 0.72
N THR A 436 23.74 11.41 1.04
CA THR A 436 23.68 10.86 2.39
C THR A 436 24.41 9.51 2.42
N THR A 437 24.74 9.04 3.62
CA THR A 437 25.33 7.71 3.81
C THR A 437 24.31 6.80 4.47
N LEU A 438 24.04 5.67 3.82
CA LEU A 438 23.22 4.59 4.35
C LEU A 438 24.07 3.34 4.59
N LYS A 439 23.77 2.62 5.65
CA LYS A 439 24.41 1.34 5.95
C LYS A 439 23.57 0.22 5.35
N SER A 440 24.17 -0.58 4.47
CA SER A 440 23.50 -1.70 3.82
C SER A 440 23.17 -2.81 4.83
N GLY A 441 21.92 -3.29 4.82
CA GLY A 441 21.48 -4.54 5.44
C GLY A 441 21.86 -5.79 4.66
N GLY A 442 22.46 -5.63 3.47
CA GLY A 442 22.81 -6.70 2.55
C GLY A 442 21.85 -6.80 1.36
N GLY A 443 22.38 -7.18 0.22
CA GLY A 443 21.66 -7.34 -1.04
C GLY A 443 22.63 -7.80 -2.15
N ASN A 444 22.16 -7.83 -3.38
CA ASN A 444 22.97 -8.29 -4.52
C ASN A 444 24.00 -7.26 -5.03
N LEU A 445 23.83 -5.97 -4.68
CA LEU A 445 24.73 -4.90 -5.11
C LEU A 445 25.72 -4.47 -4.02
N TYR A 446 25.30 -4.49 -2.75
CA TYR A 446 26.10 -4.07 -1.60
C TYR A 446 26.06 -5.09 -0.48
N ALA A 447 27.23 -5.51 -0.01
CA ALA A 447 27.37 -6.40 1.13
C ALA A 447 26.78 -5.79 2.40
N LYS A 448 26.33 -6.65 3.32
CA LYS A 448 25.83 -6.24 4.63
C LYS A 448 26.92 -5.49 5.40
N GLY A 449 26.55 -4.37 6.01
CA GLY A 449 27.44 -3.51 6.79
C GLY A 449 28.17 -2.43 5.99
N SER A 450 28.12 -2.45 4.65
CA SER A 450 28.75 -1.43 3.81
C SER A 450 28.10 -0.05 4.01
N ASN A 451 28.91 0.99 4.20
CA ASN A 451 28.45 2.37 4.16
C ASN A 451 28.45 2.87 2.71
N VAL A 452 27.27 3.17 2.18
CA VAL A 452 27.07 3.55 0.78
C VAL A 452 26.65 5.01 0.70
N SER A 453 27.39 5.79 -0.08
CA SER A 453 27.03 7.18 -0.39
C SER A 453 25.98 7.20 -1.50
N MET A 454 24.79 7.70 -1.19
CA MET A 454 23.65 7.76 -2.10
C MET A 454 23.13 9.18 -2.22
N ASN A 455 22.40 9.47 -3.30
CA ASN A 455 21.66 10.71 -3.37
C ASN A 455 20.49 10.65 -2.37
N VAL A 456 20.12 11.78 -1.77
CA VAL A 456 18.97 11.82 -0.86
C VAL A 456 17.67 11.42 -1.57
N ILE A 457 17.54 11.67 -2.88
CA ILE A 457 16.51 11.05 -3.72
C ILE A 457 17.20 10.13 -4.72
N SER A 458 17.06 8.83 -4.48
CA SER A 458 17.67 7.76 -5.28
C SER A 458 16.62 6.92 -5.98
N GLY A 459 16.98 6.22 -7.05
CA GLY A 459 16.16 5.17 -7.63
C GLY A 459 16.43 3.84 -6.95
N HIS A 460 15.51 2.87 -7.05
CA HIS A 460 15.75 1.52 -6.52
C HIS A 460 17.09 0.94 -7.00
N ARG A 461 17.38 1.05 -8.29
CA ARG A 461 18.64 0.61 -8.91
C ARG A 461 19.93 1.17 -8.30
N ASP A 462 19.85 2.25 -7.52
CA ASP A 462 21.02 2.82 -6.83
C ASP A 462 21.37 2.04 -5.56
N GLY A 463 20.42 1.27 -5.00
CA GLY A 463 20.62 0.46 -3.79
C GLY A 463 20.60 -1.06 -4.04
N PHE A 464 20.05 -1.50 -5.16
CA PHE A 464 19.93 -2.92 -5.52
C PHE A 464 20.10 -3.09 -7.03
N ALA A 465 20.64 -4.22 -7.50
CA ALA A 465 20.73 -4.48 -8.94
C ALA A 465 19.34 -4.91 -9.47
N THR A 466 18.59 -3.94 -9.99
CA THR A 466 17.23 -4.06 -10.55
C THR A 466 17.02 -3.03 -11.67
N GLU A 467 16.07 -3.28 -12.58
CA GLU A 467 15.63 -2.27 -13.54
C GLU A 467 14.77 -1.17 -12.91
N CYS A 468 14.18 -1.38 -11.74
CA CYS A 468 13.33 -0.40 -11.06
C CYS A 468 14.12 0.91 -10.77
N PRO A 469 13.57 2.13 -10.97
CA PRO A 469 12.19 2.49 -11.32
C PRO A 469 11.88 2.53 -12.84
N GLY A 470 12.66 1.83 -13.66
CA GLY A 470 12.63 1.94 -15.11
C GLY A 470 13.43 3.15 -15.60
N ARG A 471 14.09 3.01 -16.76
CA ARG A 471 15.07 4.00 -17.23
C ARG A 471 14.48 5.41 -17.45
N LYS A 472 13.20 5.54 -17.86
CA LYS A 472 12.60 6.85 -18.14
C LYS A 472 12.28 7.61 -16.85
N LEU A 473 11.76 6.92 -15.83
CA LEU A 473 11.51 7.54 -14.52
C LEU A 473 12.81 7.80 -13.77
N TYR A 474 13.78 6.90 -13.84
CA TYR A 474 15.12 7.13 -13.30
C TYR A 474 15.77 8.39 -13.88
N GLY A 475 15.63 8.61 -15.20
CA GLY A 475 16.10 9.82 -15.87
C GLY A 475 15.46 11.13 -15.40
N LYS A 476 14.34 11.08 -14.64
CA LYS A 476 13.68 12.25 -14.06
C LYS A 476 14.15 12.60 -12.65
N LEU A 477 14.93 11.75 -12.00
CA LEU A 477 15.33 11.96 -10.60
C LEU A 477 16.15 13.25 -10.40
N GLY A 478 16.95 13.67 -11.38
CA GLY A 478 17.65 14.95 -11.35
C GLY A 478 16.67 16.13 -11.21
N SER A 479 15.66 16.22 -12.09
CA SER A 479 14.62 17.26 -12.02
C SER A 479 13.75 17.16 -10.75
N THR A 480 13.50 15.94 -10.27
CA THR A 480 12.80 15.72 -9.00
C THR A 480 13.57 16.33 -7.84
N ARG A 481 14.89 16.13 -7.75
CA ARG A 481 15.75 16.72 -6.71
C ARG A 481 15.74 18.23 -6.75
N THR A 482 15.94 18.84 -7.92
CA THR A 482 15.92 20.30 -8.08
C THR A 482 14.58 20.89 -7.67
N THR A 483 13.47 20.29 -8.12
CA THR A 483 12.13 20.75 -7.78
C THR A 483 11.83 20.59 -6.29
N SER A 484 12.20 19.43 -5.73
CA SER A 484 12.01 19.12 -4.31
C SER A 484 12.78 20.09 -3.41
N ALA A 485 14.04 20.38 -3.73
CA ALA A 485 14.85 21.36 -3.00
C ALA A 485 14.29 22.79 -3.11
N ARG A 486 13.86 23.20 -4.31
CA ARG A 486 13.19 24.50 -4.50
C ARG A 486 11.92 24.62 -3.64
N LEU A 487 11.12 23.55 -3.56
CA LEU A 487 9.92 23.51 -2.71
C LEU A 487 10.26 23.57 -1.21
N GLN A 488 11.39 22.99 -0.79
CA GLN A 488 11.94 23.19 0.56
C GLN A 488 12.49 24.61 0.78
N GLY A 489 12.67 25.41 -0.28
CA GLY A 489 13.26 26.75 -0.25
C GLY A 489 14.79 26.76 -0.17
N ARG A 490 15.44 25.79 -0.82
CA ARG A 490 16.90 25.68 -0.95
C ARG A 490 17.39 26.16 -2.31
#